data_AF-A0A6A3AMB8-F1
#
_entry.id   AF-A0A6A3AMB8-F1
#
_cell.length_a   1.000
_cell.length_b   1.000
_cell.length_c   1.000
_cell.angle_alpha   90.00
_cell.angle_beta   90.00
_cell.angle_gamma   90.00
#
_symmetry.space_group_name_H-M   'P 1'
#
loop_
_entity.id
_entity.type
_entity.pdbx_description
1 polymer ?
#
loop_
_entity_poly.entity_id
_entity_poly.type
_entity_poly.pdbx_seq_one_letter_code
_entity_poly.pdbx_strand_id
1 'polypeptide(L)'
;MGSKVSPKRVLISHISFICFIVVPGISASSSADRVIGLPNQPHTPWVSQFAGYITVNEEHGRALFYWFFEAQSQPSHKPLHLWLNGGPGCSSIAYGAASELGPLRVSKMALSFSSTSLQANLLFVESPIGVGFSYTNTSSDLTKLDDAFVADYNFMVNWLQRYPQFKSRDFFISGESYACHKMIDTK
;
A
#
# COMPACT_ATOMS: atom_id res chain seq x y z
N MET A 1 -5.49 80.85 -5.70
CA MET A 1 -6.25 79.80 -4.99
C MET A 1 -6.05 78.49 -5.73
N GLY A 2 -5.06 77.69 -5.32
CA GLY A 2 -4.76 76.39 -5.95
C GLY A 2 -5.07 75.26 -4.97
N SER A 3 -6.08 74.46 -5.27
CA SER A 3 -6.43 73.25 -4.52
C SER A 3 -5.52 72.09 -4.94
N LYS A 4 -4.62 71.68 -4.04
CA LYS A 4 -3.79 70.48 -4.19
C LYS A 4 -4.68 69.23 -4.04
N VAL A 5 -4.87 68.48 -5.12
CA VAL A 5 -5.51 67.15 -5.10
C VAL A 5 -4.44 66.13 -4.72
N SER A 6 -4.67 65.33 -3.67
CA SER A 6 -3.79 64.22 -3.31
C SER A 6 -4.10 62.97 -4.15
N PRO A 7 -3.09 62.19 -4.57
CA PRO A 7 -3.34 60.96 -5.32
C PRO A 7 -3.77 59.85 -4.34
N LYS A 8 -4.93 59.23 -4.60
CA LYS A 8 -5.36 58.00 -3.94
C LYS A 8 -4.47 56.85 -4.42
N ARG A 9 -3.71 56.23 -3.51
CA ARG A 9 -2.96 54.99 -3.78
C ARG A 9 -3.95 53.84 -3.99
N VAL A 10 -3.98 53.29 -5.21
CA VAL A 10 -4.68 52.02 -5.50
C VAL A 10 -3.69 50.89 -5.24
N LEU A 11 -3.97 50.07 -4.24
CA LEU A 11 -3.18 48.88 -3.92
C LEU A 11 -3.67 47.74 -4.83
N ILE A 12 -2.90 47.40 -5.88
CA ILE A 12 -3.18 46.26 -6.74
C ILE A 12 -2.65 45.01 -6.03
N SER A 13 -3.53 44.19 -5.46
CA SER A 13 -3.19 42.88 -4.91
C SER A 13 -2.99 41.91 -6.07
N HIS A 14 -1.75 41.47 -6.31
CA HIS A 14 -1.44 40.40 -7.24
C HIS A 14 -1.79 39.06 -6.59
N ILE A 15 -3.02 38.59 -6.82
CA ILE A 15 -3.40 37.21 -6.51
C ILE A 15 -2.80 36.33 -7.61
N SER A 16 -1.62 35.76 -7.33
CA SER A 16 -1.03 34.72 -8.18
C SER A 16 -1.85 33.45 -8.01
N PHE A 17 -2.73 33.18 -8.97
CA PHE A 17 -3.48 31.93 -9.05
C PHE A 17 -2.53 30.86 -9.61
N ILE A 18 -1.76 30.22 -8.73
CA ILE A 18 -0.99 29.03 -9.09
C ILE A 18 -2.02 27.92 -9.35
N CYS A 19 -2.36 27.75 -10.63
CA CYS A 19 -3.10 26.62 -11.12
C CYS A 19 -2.19 25.39 -10.96
N PHE A 20 -2.40 24.63 -9.88
CA PHE A 20 -1.84 23.29 -9.79
C PHE A 20 -2.51 22.46 -10.88
N ILE A 21 -1.81 22.30 -12.02
CA ILE A 21 -2.13 21.24 -12.96
C ILE A 21 -1.86 19.94 -12.20
N VAL A 22 -2.90 19.37 -11.61
CA VAL A 22 -2.88 17.97 -11.21
C VAL A 22 -2.80 17.18 -12.49
N VAL A 23 -1.57 16.81 -12.88
CA VAL A 23 -1.38 15.75 -13.87
C VAL A 23 -2.00 14.51 -13.24
N PRO A 24 -3.10 13.95 -13.77
CA PRO A 24 -3.58 12.68 -13.30
C PRO A 24 -2.54 11.67 -13.75
N GLY A 25 -1.62 11.30 -12.85
CA GLY A 25 -0.97 10.01 -12.98
C GLY A 25 -2.09 8.99 -13.14
N ILE A 26 -2.00 8.14 -14.16
CA ILE A 26 -2.96 7.06 -14.37
C ILE A 26 -2.81 6.11 -13.17
N SER A 27 -3.50 6.42 -12.08
CA SER A 27 -3.66 5.52 -10.96
C SER A 27 -4.57 4.43 -11.49
N ALA A 28 -3.99 3.27 -11.82
CA ALA A 28 -4.76 2.08 -12.15
C ALA A 28 -5.85 1.91 -11.08
N SER A 29 -7.11 1.84 -11.52
CA SER A 29 -8.26 1.71 -10.63
C SER A 29 -8.06 0.49 -9.73
N SER A 30 -8.36 0.61 -8.44
CA SER A 30 -8.35 -0.51 -7.49
C SER A 30 -9.19 -1.70 -7.95
N SER A 31 -10.22 -1.46 -8.79
CA SER A 31 -11.03 -2.51 -9.40
C SER A 31 -10.24 -3.45 -10.32
N ALA A 32 -9.16 -2.96 -10.95
CA ALA A 32 -8.32 -3.76 -11.85
C ALA A 32 -7.51 -4.82 -11.09
N ASP A 33 -7.21 -4.58 -9.82
CA ASP A 33 -6.45 -5.50 -8.97
C ASP A 33 -7.37 -6.55 -8.31
N ARG A 34 -8.69 -6.53 -8.58
CA ARG A 34 -9.65 -7.44 -7.98
C ARG A 34 -9.37 -8.89 -8.41
N VAL A 35 -9.18 -9.77 -7.44
CA VAL A 35 -9.08 -11.21 -7.70
C VAL A 35 -10.48 -11.80 -7.68
N ILE A 36 -10.90 -12.33 -8.83
CA ILE A 36 -12.24 -12.90 -9.02
C ILE A 36 -12.40 -14.30 -8.41
N GLY A 37 -11.28 -15.01 -8.21
CA GLY A 37 -11.24 -16.33 -7.58
C GLY A 37 -9.86 -16.95 -7.73
N LEU A 38 -9.47 -17.76 -6.76
CA LEU A 38 -8.25 -18.55 -6.82
C LEU A 38 -8.58 -20.01 -7.14
N PRO A 39 -7.64 -20.75 -7.75
CA PRO A 39 -7.75 -22.19 -7.89
C PRO A 39 -8.05 -22.83 -6.53
N ASN A 40 -9.07 -23.71 -6.48
CA ASN A 40 -9.49 -24.44 -5.28
C ASN A 40 -9.90 -23.55 -4.09
N GLN A 41 -10.29 -22.29 -4.33
CA GLN A 41 -10.87 -21.42 -3.31
C GLN A 41 -12.32 -21.86 -3.00
N PRO A 42 -12.71 -21.98 -1.72
CA PRO A 42 -14.10 -22.20 -1.37
C PRO A 42 -14.95 -20.99 -1.76
N HIS A 43 -16.15 -21.24 -2.30
CA HIS A 43 -17.09 -20.18 -2.69
C HIS A 43 -17.71 -19.46 -1.48
N THR A 44 -17.78 -20.14 -0.33
CA THR A 44 -18.41 -19.62 0.90
C THR A 44 -17.50 -19.85 2.11
N PRO A 45 -17.29 -18.83 2.97
CA PRO A 45 -17.73 -17.44 2.76
C PRO A 45 -16.97 -16.78 1.61
N TRP A 46 -17.62 -15.81 0.96
CA TRP A 46 -16.96 -15.01 -0.07
C TRP A 46 -15.81 -14.19 0.54
N VAL A 47 -14.66 -14.12 -0.13
CA VAL A 47 -13.51 -13.32 0.31
C VAL A 47 -13.26 -12.23 -0.73
N SER A 48 -13.44 -10.96 -0.32
CA SER A 48 -13.09 -9.82 -1.16
C SER A 48 -11.59 -9.55 -1.05
N GLN A 49 -10.88 -9.71 -2.16
CA GLN A 49 -9.43 -9.67 -2.19
C GLN A 49 -8.91 -9.02 -3.47
N PHE A 50 -7.77 -8.35 -3.35
CA PHE A 50 -7.14 -7.58 -4.41
C PHE A 50 -5.64 -7.84 -4.38
N ALA A 51 -5.02 -8.09 -5.52
CA ALA A 51 -3.59 -8.33 -5.60
C ALA A 51 -3.02 -7.61 -6.81
N GLY A 52 -1.82 -7.05 -6.65
CA GLY A 52 -1.19 -6.29 -7.70
C GLY A 52 0.13 -5.68 -7.28
N TYR A 53 0.58 -4.74 -8.08
CA TYR A 53 1.86 -4.08 -7.92
C TYR A 53 1.68 -2.60 -7.66
N ILE A 54 2.51 -2.08 -6.76
CA ILE A 54 2.70 -0.64 -6.55
C ILE A 54 4.14 -0.33 -6.94
N THR A 55 4.31 0.52 -7.95
CA THR A 55 5.61 1.06 -8.32
C THR A 55 6.10 1.99 -7.21
N VAL A 56 7.34 1.75 -6.75
CA VAL A 56 7.97 2.52 -5.67
C VAL A 56 9.18 3.32 -6.15
N ASN A 57 9.76 2.93 -7.29
CA ASN A 57 10.78 3.71 -7.98
C ASN A 57 10.66 3.47 -9.49
N GLU A 58 10.29 4.50 -10.25
CA GLU A 58 10.11 4.39 -11.70
C GLU A 58 11.44 4.26 -12.45
N GLU A 59 12.48 5.01 -12.03
CA GLU A 59 13.80 5.04 -12.66
C GLU A 59 14.46 3.66 -12.68
N HIS A 60 14.41 2.95 -11.55
CA HIS A 60 14.96 1.61 -11.40
C HIS A 60 13.96 0.51 -11.82
N GLY A 61 12.70 0.88 -12.09
CA GLY A 61 11.61 -0.07 -12.37
C GLY A 61 11.32 -0.99 -11.18
N ARG A 62 11.27 -0.45 -9.96
CA ARG A 62 10.98 -1.17 -8.73
C ARG A 62 9.48 -1.19 -8.45
N ALA A 63 8.93 -2.37 -8.23
CA ALA A 63 7.55 -2.53 -7.82
C ALA A 63 7.41 -3.59 -6.71
N LEU A 64 6.64 -3.25 -5.67
CA LEU A 64 6.30 -4.17 -4.61
C LEU A 64 4.95 -4.82 -4.89
N PHE A 65 4.90 -6.14 -4.74
CA PHE A 65 3.67 -6.90 -4.79
C PHE A 65 2.92 -6.81 -3.47
N TYR A 66 1.60 -6.70 -3.54
CA TYR A 66 0.74 -6.74 -2.39
C TYR A 66 -0.44 -7.68 -2.61
N TRP A 67 -0.98 -8.19 -1.50
CA TRP A 67 -2.26 -8.86 -1.46
C TRP A 67 -3.09 -8.30 -0.32
N PHE A 68 -4.22 -7.71 -0.69
CA PHE A 68 -5.14 -7.03 0.19
C PHE A 68 -6.43 -7.84 0.33
N PHE A 69 -6.91 -7.97 1.57
CA PHE A 69 -8.17 -8.62 1.90
C PHE A 69 -9.04 -7.67 2.69
N GLU A 70 -10.26 -7.43 2.23
CA GLU A 70 -11.21 -6.67 3.02
C GLU A 70 -11.74 -7.50 4.19
N ALA A 71 -12.10 -6.83 5.27
CA ALA A 71 -12.72 -7.49 6.41
C ALA A 71 -14.04 -8.15 6.01
N GLN A 72 -14.32 -9.33 6.56
CA GLN A 72 -15.55 -10.07 6.25
C GLN A 72 -16.84 -9.36 6.70
N SER A 73 -16.76 -8.56 7.77
CA SER A 73 -17.93 -7.84 8.32
C SER A 73 -17.65 -6.34 8.38
N GLN A 74 -18.51 -5.58 7.69
CA GLN A 74 -18.48 -4.12 7.62
C GLN A 74 -17.08 -3.55 7.29
N PRO A 75 -16.44 -3.97 6.18
CA PRO A 75 -15.07 -3.56 5.83
C PRO A 75 -14.89 -2.05 5.80
N SER A 76 -15.95 -1.32 5.40
CA SER A 76 -16.03 0.14 5.41
C SER A 76 -16.06 0.81 6.78
N HIS A 77 -15.99 0.06 7.88
CA HIS A 77 -15.82 0.56 9.27
C HIS A 77 -14.60 -0.04 9.98
N LYS A 78 -13.92 -1.02 9.36
CA LYS A 78 -12.79 -1.73 9.97
C LYS A 78 -11.47 -1.03 9.70
N PRO A 79 -10.49 -1.15 10.61
CA PRO A 79 -9.17 -0.56 10.41
C PRO A 79 -8.43 -1.19 9.21
N LEU A 80 -7.41 -0.49 8.72
CA LEU A 80 -6.41 -1.06 7.81
C LEU A 80 -5.24 -1.59 8.65
N HIS A 81 -4.86 -2.84 8.42
CA HIS A 81 -3.76 -3.49 9.10
C HIS A 81 -2.72 -3.94 8.07
N LEU A 82 -1.59 -3.24 8.03
CA LEU A 82 -0.42 -3.63 7.25
C LEU A 82 0.37 -4.70 8.01
N TRP A 83 0.64 -5.81 7.34
CA TRP A 83 1.44 -6.92 7.84
C TRP A 83 2.72 -7.10 7.02
N LEU A 84 3.86 -7.19 7.70
CA LEU A 84 5.17 -7.46 7.13
C LEU A 84 5.83 -8.65 7.85
N ASN A 85 6.11 -9.76 7.16
CA ASN A 85 7.00 -10.78 7.73
C ASN A 85 8.46 -10.31 7.62
N GLY A 86 9.27 -10.73 8.59
CA GLY A 86 10.68 -10.37 8.71
C GLY A 86 11.66 -11.45 8.28
N GLY A 87 12.90 -11.31 8.74
CA GLY A 87 14.11 -11.77 8.05
C GLY A 87 14.54 -10.71 7.04
N PRO A 88 15.79 -10.69 6.51
CA PRO A 88 15.97 -10.16 5.19
C PRO A 88 15.47 -11.23 4.20
N GLY A 89 14.26 -11.06 3.66
CA GLY A 89 13.83 -11.80 2.47
C GLY A 89 12.68 -12.80 2.61
N CYS A 90 12.01 -12.93 3.76
CA CYS A 90 10.85 -13.82 3.86
C CYS A 90 9.57 -13.13 3.35
N SER A 91 8.68 -13.93 2.77
CA SER A 91 7.49 -13.44 2.09
C SER A 91 6.31 -13.23 3.05
N SER A 92 5.76 -12.01 3.07
CA SER A 92 4.54 -11.70 3.84
C SER A 92 3.30 -12.43 3.31
N ILE A 93 3.35 -12.85 2.05
CA ILE A 93 2.27 -13.63 1.42
C ILE A 93 2.36 -15.09 1.84
N ALA A 94 3.55 -15.69 1.77
CA ALA A 94 3.76 -17.11 2.07
C ALA A 94 3.53 -17.42 3.55
N TYR A 95 4.05 -16.57 4.44
CA TYR A 95 3.94 -16.77 5.88
C TYR A 95 2.67 -16.08 6.42
N GLY A 96 2.63 -14.75 6.39
CA GLY A 96 1.52 -13.97 6.94
C GLY A 96 0.17 -14.31 6.34
N ALA A 97 0.01 -14.17 5.02
CA ALA A 97 -1.30 -14.38 4.38
C ALA A 97 -1.68 -15.88 4.33
N ALA A 98 -0.82 -16.72 3.79
CA ALA A 98 -1.18 -18.11 3.45
C ALA A 98 -1.08 -19.09 4.64
N SER A 99 -0.26 -18.78 5.66
CA SER A 99 0.03 -19.71 6.76
C SER A 99 -0.51 -19.24 8.12
N GLU A 100 -0.60 -17.93 8.35
CA GLU A 100 -0.86 -17.37 9.68
C GLU A 100 -2.20 -16.64 9.80
N LEU A 101 -2.30 -15.45 9.21
CA LEU A 101 -3.33 -14.46 9.50
C LEU A 101 -4.33 -14.25 8.36
N GLY A 102 -4.01 -14.65 7.14
CA GLY A 102 -4.91 -14.40 6.01
C GLY A 102 -6.22 -15.20 6.07
N PRO A 103 -7.26 -14.74 5.35
CA PRO A 103 -8.56 -15.42 5.27
C PRO A 103 -8.50 -16.79 4.59
N LEU A 104 -7.48 -17.05 3.79
CA LEU A 104 -7.36 -18.24 2.96
C LEU A 104 -6.06 -18.97 3.34
N ARG A 105 -6.19 -20.08 4.06
CA ARG A 105 -5.06 -20.91 4.46
C ARG A 105 -4.79 -21.97 3.41
N VAL A 106 -3.52 -22.14 3.07
CA VAL A 106 -3.08 -23.20 2.16
C VAL A 106 -2.93 -24.50 2.95
N SER A 107 -3.62 -25.55 2.53
CA SER A 107 -3.44 -26.91 3.07
C SER A 107 -3.34 -27.93 1.94
N LYS A 108 -2.13 -28.49 1.76
CA LYS A 108 -1.77 -29.39 0.66
C LYS A 108 -2.03 -28.77 -0.73
N MET A 109 -3.24 -28.93 -1.25
CA MET A 109 -3.69 -28.45 -2.57
C MET A 109 -5.02 -27.68 -2.51
N ALA A 110 -5.55 -27.45 -1.31
CA ALA A 110 -6.83 -26.76 -1.11
C ALA A 110 -6.62 -25.49 -0.29
N LEU A 111 -7.50 -24.50 -0.54
CA LEU A 111 -7.63 -23.33 0.31
C LEU A 111 -8.76 -23.58 1.31
N SER A 112 -8.53 -23.23 2.57
CA SER A 112 -9.57 -23.24 3.60
C SER A 112 -9.75 -21.86 4.20
N PHE A 113 -10.99 -21.52 4.55
CA PHE A 113 -11.27 -20.23 5.14
C PHE A 113 -10.80 -20.17 6.61
N SER A 114 -10.22 -19.04 7.00
CA SER A 114 -9.85 -18.71 8.38
C SER A 114 -10.59 -17.47 8.88
N SER A 115 -11.06 -17.53 10.12
CA SER A 115 -11.87 -16.49 10.77
C SER A 115 -11.07 -15.25 11.21
N THR A 116 -9.76 -15.24 11.02
CA THR A 116 -8.87 -14.10 11.31
C THR A 116 -9.26 -12.83 10.55
N SER A 117 -9.82 -12.98 9.35
CA SER A 117 -10.30 -11.90 8.47
C SER A 117 -11.58 -11.19 8.93
N LEU A 118 -12.16 -11.59 10.07
CA LEU A 118 -13.38 -10.95 10.59
C LEU A 118 -13.14 -9.54 11.16
N GLN A 119 -11.89 -9.19 11.51
CA GLN A 119 -11.64 -8.07 12.43
C GLN A 119 -10.99 -6.83 11.79
N ALA A 120 -10.29 -6.97 10.67
CA ALA A 120 -9.59 -5.86 10.01
C ALA A 120 -9.51 -6.06 8.49
N ASN A 121 -9.25 -4.98 7.77
CA ASN A 121 -8.80 -5.05 6.38
C ASN A 121 -7.29 -5.34 6.40
N LEU A 122 -6.87 -6.48 5.86
CA LEU A 122 -5.50 -6.99 5.97
C LEU A 122 -4.73 -6.70 4.68
N LEU A 123 -3.61 -5.99 4.79
CA LEU A 123 -2.70 -5.68 3.69
C LEU A 123 -1.36 -6.37 3.91
N PHE A 124 -1.05 -7.36 3.08
CA PHE A 124 0.22 -8.07 3.10
C PHE A 124 1.11 -7.55 1.97
N VAL A 125 2.38 -7.27 2.25
CA VAL A 125 3.31 -6.68 1.28
C VAL A 125 4.60 -7.48 1.22
N GLU A 126 5.01 -7.85 0.01
CA GLU A 126 6.30 -8.48 -0.25
C GLU A 126 7.40 -7.42 -0.24
N SER A 127 8.24 -7.42 0.79
CA SER A 127 9.29 -6.42 0.99
C SER A 127 10.53 -7.05 1.63
N PRO A 128 11.75 -6.62 1.25
CA PRO A 128 12.08 -5.60 0.24
C PRO A 128 11.88 -6.09 -1.21
N ILE A 129 12.32 -5.28 -2.17
CA ILE A 129 12.43 -5.67 -3.59
C ILE A 129 13.22 -6.98 -3.72
N GLY A 130 12.76 -7.88 -4.60
CA GLY A 130 13.34 -9.21 -4.80
C GLY A 130 12.73 -10.30 -3.92
N VAL A 131 11.86 -9.95 -2.97
CA VAL A 131 11.12 -10.92 -2.15
C VAL A 131 9.84 -11.35 -2.84
N GLY A 132 9.61 -12.66 -2.88
CA GLY A 132 8.38 -13.25 -3.42
C GLY A 132 8.12 -12.80 -4.86
N PHE A 133 7.05 -12.03 -5.05
CA PHE A 133 6.67 -11.50 -6.36
C PHE A 133 7.18 -10.08 -6.63
N SER A 134 7.75 -9.39 -5.64
CA SER A 134 8.30 -8.03 -5.78
C SER A 134 9.58 -8.04 -6.61
N TYR A 135 9.74 -7.08 -7.52
CA TYR A 135 10.81 -7.09 -8.51
C TYR A 135 11.40 -5.71 -8.79
N THR A 136 12.55 -5.72 -9.44
CA THR A 136 13.24 -4.56 -10.01
C THR A 136 13.72 -4.89 -11.42
N ASN A 137 13.66 -3.91 -12.31
CA ASN A 137 14.28 -4.01 -13.64
C ASN A 137 15.80 -3.73 -13.60
N THR A 138 16.31 -3.26 -12.46
CA THR A 138 17.73 -2.92 -12.26
C THR A 138 18.40 -3.97 -11.40
N SER A 139 19.06 -4.94 -12.01
CA SER A 139 19.64 -6.11 -11.31
C SER A 139 20.60 -5.76 -10.17
N SER A 140 21.33 -4.64 -10.26
CA SER A 140 22.26 -4.20 -9.21
C SER A 140 21.57 -3.80 -7.90
N ASP A 141 20.25 -3.57 -7.92
CA ASP A 141 19.47 -3.32 -6.70
C ASP A 141 19.45 -4.54 -5.78
N LEU A 142 19.52 -5.74 -6.34
CA LEU A 142 19.46 -6.99 -5.58
C LEU A 142 20.76 -7.28 -4.80
N THR A 143 21.87 -6.64 -5.17
CA THR A 143 23.16 -6.80 -4.50
C THR A 143 23.50 -5.61 -3.59
N LYS A 144 22.74 -4.52 -3.71
CA LYS A 144 22.84 -3.30 -2.88
C LYS A 144 21.65 -3.19 -1.93
N LEU A 145 21.31 -4.30 -1.26
CA LEU A 145 20.29 -4.30 -0.22
C LEU A 145 20.83 -3.52 1.00
N ASP A 146 20.75 -2.19 0.95
CA ASP A 146 21.02 -1.35 2.10
C ASP A 146 19.79 -1.29 3.04
N ASP A 147 20.01 -0.81 4.26
CA ASP A 147 19.00 -0.83 5.30
C ASP A 147 17.76 0.05 5.01
N ALA A 148 17.81 0.92 3.99
CA ALA A 148 16.70 1.79 3.58
C ALA A 148 15.68 1.09 2.65
N PHE A 149 15.91 -0.17 2.29
CA PHE A 149 15.05 -0.92 1.35
C PHE A 149 13.79 -1.54 1.96
N VAL A 150 13.65 -1.57 3.29
CA VAL A 150 12.53 -2.29 3.94
C VAL A 150 11.35 -1.35 4.14
N ALA A 151 10.25 -1.65 3.43
CA ALA A 151 9.01 -0.88 3.35
C ALA A 151 9.22 0.57 2.85
N ASP A 152 9.36 0.69 1.54
CA ASP A 152 9.46 1.98 0.86
C ASP A 152 8.25 2.86 1.23
N TYR A 153 8.51 4.03 1.82
CA TYR A 153 7.48 5.03 2.13
C TYR A 153 6.58 5.32 0.92
N ASN A 154 7.17 5.28 -0.29
CA ASN A 154 6.44 5.46 -1.54
C ASN A 154 5.39 4.38 -1.77
N PHE A 155 5.58 3.15 -1.26
CA PHE A 155 4.58 2.10 -1.35
C PHE A 155 3.27 2.55 -0.70
N MET A 156 3.31 2.98 0.57
CA MET A 156 2.08 3.33 1.28
C MET A 156 1.42 4.57 0.70
N VAL A 157 2.20 5.57 0.30
CA VAL A 157 1.68 6.77 -0.38
C VAL A 157 0.96 6.40 -1.67
N ASN A 158 1.61 5.61 -2.53
CA ASN A 158 1.08 5.24 -3.84
C ASN A 158 -0.10 4.25 -3.70
N TRP A 159 -0.06 3.34 -2.73
CA TRP A 159 -1.17 2.43 -2.42
C TRP A 159 -2.40 3.22 -1.95
N LEU A 160 -2.24 4.22 -1.08
CA LEU A 160 -3.34 5.09 -0.64
C LEU A 160 -3.87 5.99 -1.75
N GLN A 161 -3.09 6.27 -2.80
CA GLN A 161 -3.62 6.92 -4.01
C GLN A 161 -4.53 5.99 -4.81
N ARG A 162 -4.20 4.68 -4.86
CA ARG A 162 -5.05 3.66 -5.50
C ARG A 162 -6.29 3.31 -4.67
N TYR A 163 -6.17 3.33 -3.34
CA TYR A 163 -7.24 3.01 -2.38
C TYR A 163 -7.56 4.19 -1.45
N PRO A 164 -8.09 5.31 -1.99
CA PRO A 164 -8.28 6.54 -1.24
C PRO A 164 -9.24 6.43 -0.06
N GLN A 165 -10.15 5.44 -0.06
CA GLN A 165 -11.10 5.20 1.03
C GLN A 165 -10.46 4.78 2.36
N PHE A 166 -9.17 4.42 2.36
CA PHE A 166 -8.44 4.07 3.58
C PHE A 166 -7.61 5.24 4.15
N LYS A 167 -7.54 6.39 3.49
CA LYS A 167 -6.76 7.56 3.96
C LYS A 167 -7.18 8.08 5.33
N SER A 168 -8.46 7.97 5.66
CA SER A 168 -9.02 8.44 6.94
C SER A 168 -9.27 7.28 7.92
N ARG A 169 -8.70 6.10 7.66
CA ARG A 169 -8.94 4.90 8.45
C ARG A 169 -7.89 4.77 9.55
N ASP A 170 -8.29 4.25 10.70
CA ASP A 170 -7.34 3.75 11.69
C ASP A 170 -6.37 2.77 11.01
N PHE A 171 -5.08 3.03 11.18
CA PHE A 171 -4.01 2.32 10.48
C PHE A 171 -3.05 1.70 11.49
N PHE A 172 -2.88 0.39 11.40
CA PHE A 172 -1.98 -0.38 12.24
C PHE A 172 -0.91 -1.02 11.37
N ILE A 173 0.33 -0.98 11.85
CA ILE A 173 1.45 -1.68 11.25
C ILE A 173 1.87 -2.76 12.23
N SER A 174 2.02 -3.99 11.76
CA SER A 174 2.59 -5.08 12.55
C SER A 174 3.45 -5.97 11.68
N GLY A 175 4.41 -6.63 12.31
CA GLY A 175 5.26 -7.57 11.62
C GLY A 175 5.83 -8.60 12.56
N GLU A 176 6.53 -9.54 11.96
CA GLU A 176 7.19 -10.64 12.66
C GLU A 176 8.70 -10.56 12.45
N SER A 177 9.50 -11.02 13.42
CA SER A 177 10.96 -11.17 13.26
C SER A 177 11.66 -9.85 12.90
N TYR A 178 12.56 -9.84 11.92
CA TYR A 178 13.34 -8.65 11.51
C TYR A 178 12.48 -7.47 11.03
N ALA A 179 11.21 -7.71 10.67
CA ALA A 179 10.29 -6.62 10.34
C ALA A 179 10.06 -5.70 11.55
N CYS A 180 10.06 -6.24 12.78
CA CYS A 180 9.96 -5.44 14.00
C CYS A 180 11.16 -4.51 14.21
N HIS A 181 12.37 -4.93 13.80
CA HIS A 181 13.56 -4.07 13.86
C HIS A 181 13.41 -2.86 12.93
N LYS A 182 12.93 -3.09 11.71
CA LYS A 182 12.73 -2.06 10.69
C LYS A 182 11.58 -1.09 10.99
N MET A 183 10.56 -1.53 11.73
CA MET A 183 9.47 -0.67 12.20
C MET A 183 9.90 0.33 13.28
N ILE A 184 10.99 0.07 14.00
CA ILE A 184 11.46 0.95 15.10
C ILE A 184 12.39 2.06 14.56
N ASP A 185 13.15 1.78 13.49
CA ASP A 185 14.11 2.73 12.90
C ASP A 185 13.47 3.83 12.01
N THR A 186 12.14 3.86 11.89
CA THR A 186 11.40 4.90 11.14
C THR A 186 10.86 6.03 12.03
N LYS A 187 11.37 6.16 13.27
CA LYS A 187 11.07 7.30 14.16
C LYS A 187 12.11 8.41 14.12
#